data_AF-A0A1R4EQC0-F1
#
_entry.id   AF-A0A1R4EQC0-F1
#
_cell.length_a   1.000
_cell.length_b   1.000
_cell.length_c   1.000
_cell.angle_alpha   90.00
_cell.angle_beta   90.00
_cell.angle_gamma   90.00
#
_symmetry.space_group_name_H-M   'P 1'
#
loop_
_entity.id
_entity.type
_entity.pdbx_description
1 polymer ?
#
loop_
_entity_poly.entity_id
_entity_poly.type
_entity_poly.pdbx_seq_one_letter_code
_entity_poly.pdbx_strand_id
1 'polypeptide(L)' 'MYAGLWRIIPGPWFVKLFVFVVLFAAVVYVLFFHAYPWVMQTFFQTPDVTVGES' A
#
# COMPACT_ATOMS: atom_id res chain seq x y z
N MET A 1 -30.74 -6.38 -5.11
CA MET A 1 -29.74 -7.45 -5.31
C MET A 1 -28.28 -7.00 -5.05
N TYR A 2 -28.03 -6.20 -4.01
CA TYR A 2 -26.71 -6.07 -3.34
C TYR A 2 -26.84 -6.09 -1.80
N ALA A 3 -28.06 -6.27 -1.30
CA ALA A 3 -28.40 -6.16 0.12
C ALA A 3 -27.83 -7.32 0.97
N GLY A 4 -27.52 -8.47 0.37
CA GLY A 4 -26.97 -9.62 1.09
C GLY A 4 -25.54 -9.38 1.56
N LEU A 5 -24.70 -8.81 0.70
CA LEU A 5 -23.28 -8.58 1.02
C LEU A 5 -23.11 -7.44 2.04
N TRP A 6 -23.99 -6.43 2.00
CA TRP A 6 -24.01 -5.33 2.96
C TRP A 6 -24.60 -5.71 4.33
N ARG A 7 -25.20 -6.90 4.48
CA ARG A 7 -25.74 -7.39 5.75
C ARG A 7 -24.75 -8.23 6.55
N ILE A 8 -23.73 -8.80 5.90
CA ILE A 8 -22.70 -9.63 6.54
C ILE A 8 -21.69 -8.82 7.36
N ILE A 9 -21.56 -7.52 7.05
CA ILE A 9 -20.70 -6.61 7.79
C ILE A 9 -21.58 -5.89 8.82
N PRO A 10 -21.57 -6.30 10.11
CA PRO A 10 -22.33 -5.65 11.16
C PRO A 10 -21.73 -4.27 11.40
N GLY A 11 -22.47 -3.21 11.07
CA GLY A 11 -22.05 -1.87 11.38
C GLY A 11 -22.74 -0.80 10.53
N PRO A 12 -22.94 0.40 11.09
CA PRO A 12 -23.33 1.58 10.34
C PRO A 12 -22.44 1.82 9.10
N TRP A 13 -22.97 2.52 8.11
CA TRP A 13 -22.28 2.78 6.84
C TRP A 13 -20.89 3.43 7.02
N PHE A 14 -20.68 4.22 8.08
CA PHE A 14 -19.39 4.84 8.39
C PHE A 14 -18.31 3.83 8.80
N VAL A 15 -18.68 2.72 9.45
CA VAL A 15 -17.71 1.66 9.83
C VAL A 15 -17.14 1.00 8.59
N LYS A 16 -18.00 0.76 7.59
CA LYS A 16 -17.59 0.20 6.29
C LYS A 16 -16.64 1.16 5.57
N LEU A 17 -17.01 2.45 5.52
CA LEU A 17 -16.15 3.46 4.92
C LEU A 17 -14.79 3.50 5.61
N PHE A 18 -14.76 3.48 6.95
CA PHE A 18 -13.52 3.48 7.71
C PHE A 18 -12.66 2.26 7.39
N VAL A 19 -13.25 1.05 7.34
CA VAL A 19 -12.52 -0.17 6.97
C VAL A 19 -11.92 -0.05 5.56
N PHE A 20 -12.67 0.46 4.59
CA PHE A 20 -12.16 0.67 3.23
C PHE A 20 -11.01 1.68 3.19
N VAL A 21 -11.12 2.79 3.93
CA VAL A 21 -10.06 3.81 4.03
C VAL A 21 -8.80 3.24 4.68
N VAL A 22 -8.95 2.48 5.76
CA VAL A 22 -7.82 1.82 6.43
C VAL A 22 -7.17 0.79 5.51
N LEU A 23 -7.96 -0.01 4.80
CA LEU A 23 -7.45 -1.00 3.87
C LEU A 23 -6.69 -0.33 2.71
N PHE A 24 -7.24 0.76 2.17
CA PHE A 24 -6.58 1.55 1.13
C PHE A 24 -5.27 2.16 1.65
N ALA A 25 -5.29 2.77 2.83
CA ALA A 25 -4.09 3.31 3.47
C ALA A 25 -3.04 2.24 3.72
N ALA A 26 -3.43 1.03 4.13
CA ALA A 26 -2.53 -0.10 4.32
C ALA A 26 -1.88 -0.54 3.00
N VAL A 27 -2.65 -0.59 1.90
CA VAL A 27 -2.10 -0.90 0.57
C VAL A 27 -1.09 0.16 0.15
N VAL A 28 -1.43 1.45 0.27
CA VAL A 28 -0.53 2.55 -0.06
C VAL A 28 0.73 2.49 0.80
N TYR A 29 0.59 2.25 2.10
CA TYR A 29 1.73 2.09 3.01
C TYR A 29 2.66 0.96 2.55
N VAL A 30 2.13 -0.23 2.29
CA VAL A 30 2.95 -1.36 1.81
C VAL A 30 3.62 -1.04 0.48
N LEU A 31 2.92 -0.36 -0.43
CA LEU A 31 3.50 0.04 -1.71
C LEU A 31 4.70 0.98 -1.54
N PHE A 32 4.57 2.00 -0.70
CA PHE A 32 5.64 2.98 -0.49
C PHE A 32 6.79 2.45 0.36
N PHE A 33 6.49 1.75 1.45
CA PHE A 33 7.51 1.35 2.40
C PHE A 33 8.13 -0.01 2.09
N HIS A 34 7.49 -0.86 1.28
CA HIS A 34 8.02 -2.19 0.96
C HIS A 34 8.17 -2.40 -0.55
N ALA A 35 7.14 -2.12 -1.34
CA ALA A 35 7.22 -2.37 -2.79
C ALA A 35 8.24 -1.44 -3.47
N TYR A 36 8.26 -0.15 -3.11
CA TYR A 36 9.20 0.80 -3.71
C TYR A 36 10.67 0.44 -3.41
N PRO A 37 11.11 0.19 -2.16
CA PRO A 37 12.47 -0.26 -1.90
C PRO A 37 12.80 -1.58 -2.59
N TRP A 38 11.87 -2.54 -2.59
CA TRP A 38 12.05 -3.83 -3.26
C TRP A 38 12.25 -3.67 -4.77
N VAL A 39 11.45 -2.83 -5.42
CA VAL A 39 11.56 -2.53 -6.86
C VAL A 39 12.89 -1.83 -7.15
N MET A 40 13.26 -0.83 -6.34
CA MET A 40 14.54 -0.13 -6.47
C MET A 40 15.71 -1.11 -6.38
N GLN A 41 15.75 -1.97 -5.36
CA GLN A 41 16.83 -2.94 -5.20
C GLN A 41 16.88 -4.01 -6.31
N THR A 42 15.72 -4.42 -6.81
CA THR A 42 15.62 -5.53 -7.78
C THR A 42 15.88 -5.09 -9.21
N PHE A 43 15.39 -3.91 -9.59
CA PHE A 43 15.39 -3.45 -10.99
C PHE A 43 16.32 -2.28 -11.25
N PHE A 44 16.70 -1.52 -10.23
CA PHE A 44 17.63 -0.41 -10.37
C PHE A 44 18.95 -0.79 -9.70
N GLN A 45 20.01 -0.95 -10.50
CA GLN A 45 21.34 -1.07 -9.94
C GLN A 45 21.70 0.30 -9.36
N THR A 46 21.87 0.39 -8.03
CA THR A 46 22.39 1.59 -7.39
C THR A 46 23.72 1.93 -8.07
N PRO A 47 23.85 3.07 -8.77
CA PRO A 47 25.15 3.50 -9.25
C PRO A 47 26.01 3.75 -8.02
N ASP A 48 27.17 3.11 -7.92
CA ASP A 48 28.17 3.51 -6.94
C ASP A 48 28.48 4.98 -7.21
N VAL A 49 28.05 5.87 -6.30
CA VAL A 49 28.43 7.28 -6.32
C VAL A 49 29.90 7.36 -5.88
N THR A 50 30.82 6.95 -6.75
CA THR A 50 32.25 7.19 -6.58
C THR A 50 32.53 8.68 -6.77
N VAL A 51 32.14 9.48 -5.78
CA VAL A 51 32.67 10.83 -5.62
C VAL A 51 34.11 10.68 -5.13
N GLY A 52 35.05 10.56 -6.08
CA GLY A 52 36.50 10.65 -5.82
C GLY A 52 37.28 9.35 -5.92
N GLU A 53 37.41 8.79 -7.11
CA GLU A 53 38.67 8.16 -7.52
C GLU A 53 39.33 9.11 -8.53
N SER A 54 40.11 10.05 -8.00
CA SER A 54 41.01 10.93 -8.76
C SER A 54 42.44 10.69 -8.29
#